data_AF-A0A815S4N4-F1
#
_entry.id   AF-A0A815S4N4-F1
#
_cell.length_a   1.000
_cell.length_b   1.000
_cell.length_c   1.000
_cell.angle_alpha   90.00
_cell.angle_beta   90.00
_cell.angle_gamma   90.00
#
_symmetry.space_group_name_H-M   'P 1'
#
loop_
_entity.id
_entity.type
_entity.pdbx_description
1 polymer ?
#
loop_
_entity_poly.entity_id
_entity_poly.type
_entity_poly.pdbx_seq_one_letter_code
_entity_poly.pdbx_strand_id
1 'polypeptide(L)'
;MLSLTIIFNLIIPKVLLTSAYPRGRKPNAHKLLTRQIFDAGVQVIVNIMETEELKDLYHIEILFNREIEFISFPIRDRSVHQDNQFVLDFCLELCDRVKRRQVALVHCW
;
A
#
# COMPACT_ATOMS: atom_id res chain seq x y z
N MET A 1 -23.90 8.34 7.23
CA MET A 1 -22.92 7.33 7.68
C MET A 1 -21.97 7.07 6.52
N LEU A 2 -20.77 7.67 6.49
CA LEU A 2 -19.81 7.42 5.41
C LEU A 2 -19.11 6.09 5.70
N SER A 3 -19.34 5.09 4.86
CA SER A 3 -18.58 3.84 4.86
C SER A 3 -17.11 4.17 4.57
N LEU A 4 -16.19 3.78 5.45
CA LEU A 4 -14.76 3.77 5.13
C LEU A 4 -14.51 2.62 4.16
N THR A 5 -14.38 2.93 2.88
CA THR A 5 -14.06 1.96 1.83
C THR A 5 -12.75 2.40 1.18
N ILE A 6 -11.77 1.51 1.14
CA ILE A 6 -10.62 1.74 0.26
C ILE A 6 -11.13 1.58 -1.17
N ILE A 7 -10.93 2.63 -1.97
CA ILE A 7 -11.12 2.51 -3.40
C ILE A 7 -9.82 1.96 -3.96
N PHE A 8 -9.83 0.68 -4.33
CA PHE A 8 -8.76 0.09 -5.10
C PHE A 8 -8.96 0.42 -6.57
N ASN A 9 -7.95 1.00 -7.20
CA ASN A 9 -7.88 1.07 -8.65
C ASN A 9 -7.04 -0.11 -9.16
N LEU A 10 -7.61 -0.84 -10.11
CA LEU A 10 -6.94 -1.96 -10.77
C LEU A 10 -6.04 -1.41 -11.88
N ILE A 11 -4.73 -1.52 -11.70
CA ILE A 11 -3.76 -1.17 -12.75
C ILE A 11 -3.47 -2.40 -13.60
N ILE A 12 -3.15 -3.52 -12.94
CA ILE A 12 -3.00 -4.84 -13.57
C ILE A 12 -3.99 -5.79 -12.88
N PRO A 13 -4.95 -6.38 -13.61
CA PRO A 13 -5.97 -7.22 -13.01
C PRO A 13 -5.38 -8.31 -12.12
N LYS A 14 -5.84 -8.36 -10.87
CA LYS A 14 -5.45 -9.36 -9.85
C LYS A 14 -3.96 -9.37 -9.50
N VAL A 15 -3.23 -8.29 -9.76
CA VAL A 15 -1.78 -8.26 -9.54
C VAL A 15 -1.31 -6.92 -8.99
N LEU A 16 -1.75 -5.79 -9.58
CA LEU A 16 -1.32 -4.46 -9.15
C LEU A 16 -2.53 -3.59 -8.87
N LEU A 17 -2.67 -3.24 -7.59
CA LEU A 17 -3.70 -2.35 -7.07
C LEU A 17 -3.06 -1.04 -6.63
N THR A 18 -3.78 0.06 -6.78
CA THR A 18 -3.42 1.34 -6.15
C THR A 18 -4.54 1.84 -5.27
N SER A 19 -4.19 2.53 -4.18
CA SER A 19 -5.17 3.24 -3.35
C SER A 19 -4.59 4.50 -2.73
N ALA A 20 -5.47 5.42 -2.35
CA ALA A 20 -5.12 6.46 -1.40
C ALA A 20 -4.82 5.84 -0.03
N TYR A 21 -4.03 6.54 0.78
CA TYR A 21 -3.66 6.12 2.12
C TYR A 21 -4.91 6.09 3.01
N PRO A 22 -5.27 4.92 3.56
CA PRO A 22 -6.51 4.81 4.31
C PRO A 22 -6.38 5.44 5.70
N ARG A 23 -7.14 6.52 5.92
CA ARG A 23 -7.18 7.23 7.21
C ARG A 23 -8.17 6.57 8.16
N GLY A 24 -7.70 5.70 9.02
CA GLY A 24 -8.49 5.17 10.13
C GLY A 24 -8.41 6.10 11.34
N ARG A 25 -9.40 6.98 11.54
CA ARG A 25 -9.51 7.74 12.81
C ARG A 25 -10.35 7.04 13.87
N LYS A 26 -10.95 5.90 13.53
CA LYS A 26 -11.88 5.15 14.40
C LYS A 26 -11.37 3.72 14.60
N PRO A 27 -11.49 3.16 15.81
CA PRO A 27 -11.01 1.81 16.12
C PRO A 27 -11.51 0.71 15.16
N ASN A 28 -12.74 0.83 14.67
CA ASN A 28 -13.33 -0.16 13.75
C ASN A 28 -13.00 0.09 12.28
N ALA A 29 -12.46 1.25 11.92
CA ALA A 29 -12.06 1.56 10.56
C ALA A 29 -10.94 0.63 10.10
N HIS A 30 -9.92 0.45 10.94
CA HIS A 30 -8.76 -0.39 10.64
C HIS A 30 -9.15 -1.83 10.34
N LYS A 31 -10.03 -2.44 11.14
CA LYS A 31 -10.53 -3.80 10.90
C LYS A 31 -11.19 -3.95 9.53
N LEU A 32 -11.99 -2.97 9.12
CA LEU A 32 -12.67 -2.99 7.81
C LEU A 32 -11.67 -2.83 6.66
N LEU A 33 -10.72 -1.92 6.81
CA LEU A 33 -9.66 -1.66 5.83
C LEU A 33 -8.75 -2.89 5.67
N THR A 34 -8.31 -3.47 6.79
CA THR A 34 -7.52 -4.71 6.83
C THR A 34 -8.28 -5.86 6.18
N ARG A 35 -9.57 -6.02 6.48
CA ARG A 35 -10.42 -7.03 5.82
C ARG A 35 -10.51 -6.79 4.31
N GLN A 36 -10.68 -5.56 3.85
CA GLN A 36 -10.74 -5.24 2.41
C GLN A 36 -9.43 -5.60 1.70
N ILE A 37 -8.29 -5.38 2.34
CA ILE A 37 -6.97 -5.79 1.83
C ILE A 37 -6.87 -7.32 1.71
N PHE A 38 -7.29 -8.05 2.75
CA PHE A 38 -7.30 -9.53 2.73
C PHE A 38 -8.28 -10.10 1.70
N ASP A 39 -9.49 -9.56 1.61
CA ASP A 39 -10.51 -9.99 0.65
C ASP A 39 -10.06 -9.71 -0.80
N ALA A 40 -9.23 -8.68 -1.02
CA ALA A 40 -8.57 -8.40 -2.30
C ALA A 40 -7.38 -9.33 -2.60
N GLY A 41 -6.99 -10.19 -1.66
CA GLY A 41 -5.87 -11.13 -1.79
C GLY A 41 -4.51 -10.45 -1.78
N VAL A 42 -4.40 -9.24 -1.22
CA VAL A 42 -3.13 -8.50 -1.13
C VAL A 42 -2.12 -9.28 -0.30
N GLN A 43 -0.92 -9.44 -0.87
CA GLN A 43 0.20 -10.15 -0.23
C GLN A 43 1.36 -9.20 0.07
N VAL A 44 1.45 -8.09 -0.66
CA VAL A 44 2.50 -7.09 -0.51
C VAL A 44 1.88 -5.70 -0.49
N ILE A 45 2.28 -4.88 0.48
CA ILE A 45 1.95 -3.46 0.52
C ILE A 45 3.23 -2.67 0.23
N VAL A 46 3.15 -1.78 -0.76
CA VAL A 46 4.23 -0.88 -1.15
C VAL A 46 3.84 0.54 -0.76
N ASN A 47 4.50 1.07 0.25
CA ASN A 47 4.30 2.42 0.74
C ASN A 47 5.21 3.41 0.01
N ILE A 48 4.64 4.48 -0.52
CA ILE A 48 5.39 5.58 -1.14
C ILE A 48 5.50 6.81 -0.21
N MET A 49 4.78 6.85 0.90
CA MET A 49 4.81 8.01 1.82
C MET A 49 6.07 8.02 2.68
N GLU A 50 6.51 9.20 3.10
CA GLU A 50 7.60 9.32 4.09
C GLU A 50 7.15 8.76 5.45
N THR A 51 8.07 8.16 6.21
CA THR A 51 7.74 7.48 7.47
C THR A 51 7.11 8.43 8.49
N GLU A 52 7.52 9.70 8.49
CA GLU A 52 7.01 10.77 9.33
C GLU A 52 5.53 11.12 9.02
N GLU A 53 5.06 10.74 7.84
CA GLU A 53 3.69 10.92 7.39
C GLU A 53 2.77 9.77 7.82
N LEU A 54 3.34 8.65 8.25
CA LEU A 54 2.62 7.48 8.76
C LEU A 54 2.14 7.73 10.20
N LYS A 55 1.19 8.65 10.36
CA LYS A 55 0.70 9.11 11.66
C LYS A 55 -0.36 8.20 12.29
N ASP A 56 -0.96 7.31 11.51
CA ASP A 56 -2.08 6.47 11.95
C ASP A 56 -1.65 5.01 12.20
N LEU A 57 -2.18 4.41 13.27
CA LEU A 57 -1.97 3.02 13.74
C LEU A 57 -2.32 1.92 12.70
N TYR A 58 -2.84 2.28 11.53
CA TYR A 58 -3.24 1.35 10.47
C TYR A 58 -2.09 0.46 10.01
N HIS A 59 -0.89 1.03 9.87
CA HIS A 59 0.29 0.25 9.49
C HIS A 59 0.67 -0.76 10.56
N ILE A 60 0.50 -0.41 11.84
CA ILE A 60 0.99 -1.23 12.94
C ILE A 60 0.28 -2.59 12.96
N GLU A 61 -1.05 -2.65 12.83
CA GLU A 61 -1.77 -3.93 12.83
C GLU A 61 -1.47 -4.80 11.58
N ILE A 62 -1.33 -4.18 10.40
CA ILE A 62 -0.97 -4.93 9.18
C ILE A 62 0.48 -5.39 9.22
N LEU A 63 1.42 -4.55 9.67
CA LEU A 63 2.82 -4.90 9.89
C LEU A 63 2.99 -6.03 10.91
N PHE A 64 2.10 -6.09 11.91
CA PHE A 64 2.08 -7.20 12.87
C PHE A 64 1.42 -8.47 12.35
N ASN A 65 0.65 -8.38 11.25
CA ASN A 65 0.13 -9.55 10.58
C ASN A 65 1.18 -10.12 9.60
N ARG A 66 1.80 -11.22 10.00
CA ARG A 66 2.93 -11.86 9.29
C ARG A 66 2.61 -12.40 7.89
N GLU A 67 1.36 -12.30 7.45
CA GLU A 67 0.91 -12.78 6.14
C GLU A 67 1.06 -11.74 5.01
N ILE A 68 1.29 -10.47 5.35
CA ILE A 68 1.47 -9.38 4.38
C ILE A 68 2.89 -8.81 4.49
N GLU A 69 3.62 -8.82 3.39
CA GLU A 69 4.91 -8.16 3.28
C GLU A 69 4.72 -6.64 3.13
N PHE A 70 5.57 -5.85 3.79
CA PHE A 70 5.55 -4.39 3.70
C PHE A 70 6.89 -3.86 3.20
N ILE A 71 6.83 -3.03 2.16
CA ILE A 71 7.99 -2.47 1.49
C ILE A 71 7.81 -0.96 1.39
N SER A 72 8.88 -0.20 1.61
CA SER A 72 8.83 1.26 1.60
C SER A 72 9.76 1.84 0.53
N PHE A 73 9.19 2.70 -0.31
CA PHE A 73 9.88 3.54 -1.29
C PHE A 73 9.44 4.99 -1.06
N PRO A 74 9.88 5.63 0.04
CA PRO A 74 9.39 6.93 0.45
C PRO A 74 9.75 8.01 -0.58
N ILE A 75 8.76 8.80 -0.98
CA ILE A 75 8.89 9.99 -1.81
C ILE A 75 8.10 11.09 -1.12
N ARG A 76 8.73 12.26 -0.95
CA ARG A 76 8.08 13.44 -0.40
C ARG A 76 6.79 13.80 -1.17
N ASP A 77 5.72 14.16 -0.46
CA ASP A 77 4.45 14.56 -1.08
C ASP A 77 4.65 15.62 -2.18
N ARG A 78 3.98 15.40 -3.32
CA ARG A 78 4.03 16.26 -4.52
C ARG A 78 5.44 16.48 -5.10
N SER A 79 6.36 15.56 -4.84
CA SER A 79 7.71 15.60 -5.39
C SER A 79 7.96 14.49 -6.40
N VAL A 80 9.08 14.60 -7.12
CA VAL A 80 9.60 13.56 -8.01
C VAL A 80 10.96 13.16 -7.47
N HIS A 81 11.15 11.85 -7.27
CA HIS A 81 12.44 11.32 -6.85
C HIS A 81 13.49 11.55 -7.94
N GLN A 82 14.60 12.20 -7.60
CA GLN A 82 15.63 12.60 -8.56
C GLN A 82 16.67 11.50 -8.84
N ASP A 83 16.79 10.52 -7.94
CA ASP A 83 17.66 9.38 -8.13
C ASP A 83 17.01 8.35 -9.07
N ASN A 84 17.61 8.17 -10.24
CA ASN A 84 17.17 7.18 -11.23
C ASN A 84 17.29 5.74 -10.72
N GLN A 85 18.26 5.46 -9.85
CA GLN A 85 18.44 4.10 -9.32
C GLN A 85 17.27 3.73 -8.41
N PHE A 86 16.84 4.66 -7.56
CA PHE A 86 15.65 4.48 -6.73
C PHE A 86 14.40 4.19 -7.57
N VAL A 87 14.18 4.96 -8.64
CA VAL A 87 13.02 4.77 -9.53
C VAL A 87 13.10 3.41 -10.22
N LEU A 88 14.31 3.01 -10.66
CA LEU A 88 14.53 1.71 -11.27
C LEU A 88 14.25 0.57 -10.29
N ASP A 89 14.75 0.66 -9.06
CA ASP A 89 14.54 -0.34 -8.02
C ASP A 89 13.05 -0.50 -7.69
N PHE A 90 12.32 0.63 -7.57
CA PHE A 90 10.87 0.62 -7.39
C PHE A 90 10.15 -0.09 -8.56
N CYS A 91 10.51 0.24 -9.81
CA CYS A 91 9.91 -0.40 -10.97
C CYS A 91 10.23 -1.91 -11.04
N LEU A 92 11.48 -2.30 -10.75
CA LEU A 92 11.90 -3.70 -10.75
C LEU A 92 11.18 -4.51 -9.68
N GLU A 93 11.00 -3.93 -8.49
CA GLU A 93 10.24 -4.52 -7.39
C GLU A 93 8.80 -4.82 -7.82
N LEU A 94 8.09 -3.82 -8.37
CA LEU A 94 6.72 -4.03 -8.87
C LEU A 94 6.66 -5.06 -10.01
N CYS A 95 7.64 -5.04 -10.92
CA CYS A 95 7.73 -6.02 -12.00
C CYS A 95 7.93 -7.45 -11.48
N ASP A 96 8.73 -7.64 -10.43
CA ASP A 96 8.94 -8.95 -9.80
C ASP A 96 7.64 -9.47 -9.16
N ARG A 97 6.91 -8.62 -8.43
CA ARG A 97 5.59 -8.98 -7.87
C ARG A 97 4.61 -9.39 -8.95
N VAL A 98 4.61 -8.66 -10.07
CA VAL A 98 3.79 -9.00 -11.23
C VAL A 98 4.15 -10.37 -11.82
N LYS A 99 5.43 -10.64 -12.02
CA LYS A 99 5.92 -11.93 -12.54
C LYS A 99 5.55 -13.10 -11.63
N ARG A 100 5.63 -12.90 -10.32
CA ARG A 100 5.26 -13.90 -9.29
C ARG A 100 3.75 -14.03 -9.09
N ARG A 101 2.95 -13.20 -9.74
CA ARG A 101 1.49 -13.08 -9.52
C ARG A 101 1.14 -12.81 -8.06
N GLN A 102 2.00 -12.07 -7.37
CA GLN A 102 1.72 -11.58 -6.03
C GLN A 102 0.89 -10.30 -6.12
N VAL A 103 -0.22 -10.25 -5.40
CA VAL A 103 -1.07 -9.05 -5.40
C VAL A 103 -0.39 -7.97 -4.58
N ALA A 104 0.12 -6.95 -5.26
CA ALA A 104 0.75 -5.78 -4.67
C ALA A 104 -0.25 -4.62 -4.59
N LEU A 105 -0.37 -4.02 -3.40
CA LEU A 105 -1.10 -2.78 -3.18
C LEU A 105 -0.11 -1.64 -2.99
N VAL A 106 -0.07 -0.71 -3.95
CA VAL A 106 0.73 0.51 -3.86
C VAL A 106 -0.13 1.64 -3.31
N HIS A 107 0.37 2.38 -2.32
CA HIS A 107 -0.35 3.53 -1.78
C HIS A 107 0.51 4.75 -1.54
N CYS A 108 -0.13 5.91 -1.69
CA CYS A 108 0.36 7.24 -1.35
C CYS A 108 -0.83 8.07 -0.78
N TRP A 109 -0.65 9.37 -0.52
CA TRP A 109 -1.71 10.24 0.02
C TRP A 109 -3.04 10.19 -0.72
#